data_AF-A0A6P6G3M4-F1
#
_entry.id   AF-A0A6P6G3M4-F1
#
_cell.length_a   1.000
_cell.length_b   1.000
_cell.length_c   1.000
_cell.angle_alpha   90.00
_cell.angle_beta   90.00
_cell.angle_gamma   90.00
#
_symmetry.space_group_name_H-M   'P 1'
#
loop_
_entity.id
_entity.type
_entity.pdbx_description
1 polymer ?
#
loop_
_entity_poly.entity_id
_entity_poly.type
_entity_poly.pdbx_seq_one_letter_code
_entity_poly.pdbx_strand_id
1 'polypeptide(L)'
;MLDLAYNEISVYIPEELGSLKNLVTLNLSANQFITIPWALSALSNLTHLNISYQYVYDTSEGYELPLSWVNLTKLVMLDASYGGIRGSISPEIGKLVSLRCLYLGGNMLSGPLPSTLGYLTNLTELYINRNQIFGFIPSEIGNLKRLTYLDLSAKNLSELAYTMVVTEKCDVYSFGVVALETLMGKHPRELLSALSSSSSRNIMLSQVIDQRLSPPTSRKVVQDVFLVAKVVLMCLDVNPSYCPTMKQVPQQFLAGGAPTLSKTFREISLGDLMNSQLYLDADSGDMISCVS
;
A
#
# COMPACT_ATOMS: atom_id res chain seq x y z
N MET A 1 -16.52 -21.46 24.78
CA MET A 1 -15.67 -20.26 24.82
C MET A 1 -14.43 -20.61 25.60
N LEU A 2 -13.26 -20.16 25.16
CA LEU A 2 -11.99 -20.29 25.87
C LEU A 2 -11.36 -18.90 25.93
N ASP A 3 -11.07 -18.44 27.14
CA ASP A 3 -10.43 -17.15 27.38
C ASP A 3 -9.16 -17.38 28.18
N LEU A 4 -8.04 -17.01 27.59
CA LEU A 4 -6.69 -17.09 28.13
C LEU A 4 -6.01 -15.72 28.07
N ALA A 5 -6.79 -14.63 28.00
CA ALA A 5 -6.23 -13.29 27.92
C ALA A 5 -5.51 -12.87 29.21
N TYR A 6 -4.57 -11.92 29.08
CA TYR A 6 -3.82 -11.35 30.20
C TYR A 6 -3.04 -12.39 31.01
N ASN A 7 -2.40 -13.32 30.31
CA ASN A 7 -1.48 -14.26 30.93
C ASN A 7 -0.05 -14.01 30.42
N GLU A 8 0.93 -14.57 31.13
CA GLU A 8 2.34 -14.53 30.71
C GLU A 8 2.68 -15.74 29.82
N ILE A 9 1.73 -16.20 28.99
CA ILE A 9 1.97 -17.34 28.09
C ILE A 9 2.93 -16.85 27.00
N SER A 10 4.21 -17.02 27.27
CA SER A 10 5.29 -16.92 26.29
C SER A 10 5.51 -18.29 25.67
N VAL A 11 6.13 -18.29 24.50
CA VAL A 11 6.64 -19.49 23.81
C VAL A 11 5.73 -19.94 22.66
N TYR A 12 4.69 -20.76 22.79
CA TYR A 12 3.85 -21.19 21.63
C TYR A 12 2.40 -21.53 22.02
N ILE A 13 1.47 -21.32 21.09
CA ILE A 13 0.12 -21.90 21.20
C ILE A 13 0.22 -23.38 20.75
N PRO A 14 -0.19 -24.36 21.58
CA PRO A 14 -0.10 -25.78 21.24
C PRO A 14 -0.99 -26.14 20.03
N GLU A 15 -0.49 -26.98 19.12
CA GLU A 15 -1.27 -27.42 17.94
C GLU A 15 -2.52 -28.20 18.33
N GLU A 16 -2.50 -28.84 19.50
CA GLU A 16 -3.62 -29.53 20.13
C GLU A 16 -4.81 -28.60 20.37
N LEU A 17 -4.60 -27.28 20.44
CA LEU A 17 -5.70 -26.33 20.52
C LEU A 17 -6.65 -26.46 19.32
N GLY A 18 -6.12 -26.82 18.14
CA GLY A 18 -6.89 -27.11 16.93
C GLY A 18 -7.81 -28.33 17.03
N SER A 19 -7.68 -29.15 18.09
CA SER A 19 -8.57 -30.29 18.36
C SER A 19 -9.91 -29.87 18.96
N LEU A 20 -10.03 -28.64 19.48
CA LEU A 20 -11.24 -28.14 20.14
C LEU A 20 -12.34 -27.73 19.12
N LYS A 21 -12.86 -28.68 18.36
CA LYS A 21 -13.79 -28.44 17.22
C LYS A 21 -15.09 -27.71 17.57
N ASN A 22 -15.48 -27.71 18.85
CA ASN A 22 -16.67 -27.03 19.33
C ASN A 22 -16.40 -25.59 19.79
N LEU A 23 -15.17 -25.11 19.65
CA LEU A 23 -14.80 -23.77 20.12
C LEU A 23 -15.41 -22.69 19.20
N VAL A 24 -16.21 -21.82 19.82
CA VAL A 24 -16.92 -20.70 19.15
C VAL A 24 -16.22 -19.37 19.35
N THR A 25 -15.58 -19.20 20.52
CA THR A 25 -14.90 -17.97 20.92
C THR A 25 -13.57 -18.35 21.55
N LEU A 26 -12.50 -17.73 21.07
CA LEU A 26 -11.14 -17.90 21.55
C LEU A 26 -10.52 -16.53 21.80
N ASN A 27 -10.15 -16.26 23.05
CA ASN A 27 -9.45 -15.06 23.44
C ASN A 27 -8.05 -15.43 23.96
N LEU A 28 -7.03 -14.88 23.30
CA LEU A 28 -5.61 -15.08 23.54
C LEU A 28 -4.90 -13.72 23.71
N SER A 29 -5.64 -12.63 23.87
CA SER A 29 -5.07 -11.28 23.88
C SER A 29 -4.18 -11.02 25.08
N ALA A 30 -3.25 -10.06 25.00
CA ALA A 30 -2.41 -9.69 26.15
C ALA A 30 -1.60 -10.89 26.67
N ASN A 31 -0.96 -11.62 25.76
CA ASN A 31 0.01 -12.69 26.05
C ASN A 31 1.37 -12.34 25.41
N GLN A 32 2.28 -13.31 25.35
CA GLN A 32 3.63 -13.15 24.80
C GLN A 32 3.86 -14.12 23.63
N PHE A 33 2.83 -14.36 22.80
CA PHE A 33 2.95 -15.30 21.67
C PHE A 33 3.85 -14.73 20.56
N ILE A 34 4.86 -15.51 20.17
CA ILE A 34 5.81 -15.17 19.11
C ILE A 34 5.29 -15.59 17.74
N THR A 35 4.54 -16.69 17.68
CA THR A 35 3.91 -17.17 16.45
C THR A 35 2.47 -17.56 16.73
N ILE A 36 1.64 -17.47 15.70
CA ILE A 36 0.26 -17.94 15.77
C ILE A 36 0.14 -19.18 14.90
N PRO A 37 -0.19 -20.35 15.48
CA PRO A 37 -0.07 -21.61 14.78
C PRO A 37 -1.15 -21.75 13.72
N TRP A 38 -0.74 -22.31 12.58
CA TRP A 38 -1.63 -22.70 11.50
C TRP A 38 -2.76 -23.64 11.98
N ALA A 39 -2.56 -24.39 13.07
CA ALA A 39 -3.53 -25.28 13.70
C ALA A 39 -4.83 -24.57 14.13
N LEU A 40 -4.82 -23.25 14.36
CA LEU A 40 -6.05 -22.48 14.62
C LEU A 40 -7.05 -22.55 13.44
N SER A 41 -6.56 -22.74 12.20
CA SER A 41 -7.42 -22.92 11.03
C SER A 41 -8.32 -24.16 11.12
N ALA A 42 -8.01 -25.10 12.01
CA ALA A 42 -8.77 -26.32 12.22
C ALA A 42 -10.04 -26.09 13.09
N LEU A 43 -10.20 -24.90 13.68
CA LEU A 43 -11.33 -24.47 14.50
C LEU A 43 -12.48 -23.93 13.63
N SER A 44 -13.07 -24.77 12.78
CA SER A 44 -14.06 -24.34 11.77
C SER A 44 -15.37 -23.76 12.33
N ASN A 45 -15.64 -23.90 13.63
CA ASN A 45 -16.79 -23.31 14.32
C ASN A 45 -16.49 -21.95 14.97
N LEU A 46 -15.27 -21.45 14.86
CA LEU A 46 -14.87 -20.22 15.50
C LEU A 46 -15.56 -19.02 14.86
N THR A 47 -16.15 -18.17 15.71
CA THR A 47 -16.85 -16.95 15.33
C THR A 47 -16.14 -15.70 15.86
N HIS A 48 -15.43 -15.81 16.97
CA HIS A 48 -14.71 -14.70 17.59
C HIS A 48 -13.29 -15.17 17.92
N LEU A 49 -12.30 -14.50 17.33
CA LEU A 49 -10.89 -14.73 17.60
C LEU A 49 -10.25 -13.41 18.01
N ASN A 50 -9.75 -13.36 19.24
CA ASN A 50 -8.94 -12.25 19.71
C ASN A 50 -7.54 -12.77 20.04
N ILE A 51 -6.55 -12.20 19.38
CA ILE A 51 -5.11 -12.49 19.50
C ILE A 51 -4.32 -11.18 19.64
N SER A 52 -5.01 -10.09 19.99
CA SER A 52 -4.43 -8.75 20.07
C SER A 52 -3.42 -8.59 21.20
N TYR A 53 -2.62 -7.52 21.14
CA TYR A 53 -1.66 -7.15 22.18
C TYR A 53 -0.74 -8.31 22.58
N GLN A 54 0.00 -8.87 21.62
CA GLN A 54 1.07 -9.79 21.96
C GLN A 54 2.31 -8.97 22.32
N TYR A 55 2.77 -9.05 23.57
CA TYR A 55 3.96 -8.33 24.03
C TYR A 55 5.20 -9.03 23.46
N VAL A 56 5.58 -8.68 22.24
CA VAL A 56 6.74 -9.25 21.57
C VAL A 56 8.00 -8.51 22.02
N TYR A 57 8.83 -9.16 22.83
CA TYR A 57 10.18 -8.70 23.12
C TYR A 57 11.02 -8.84 21.85
N ASP A 58 11.33 -7.70 21.23
CA ASP A 58 12.43 -7.49 20.29
C ASP A 58 12.78 -8.71 19.42
N THR A 59 11.92 -9.01 18.46
CA THR A 59 12.32 -9.82 17.30
C THR A 59 12.43 -8.88 16.11
N SER A 60 13.65 -8.75 15.59
CA SER A 60 13.91 -8.25 14.24
C SER A 60 13.14 -9.02 13.16
N GLU A 61 12.54 -10.15 13.51
CA GLU A 61 11.67 -11.06 12.75
C GLU A 61 10.21 -10.95 13.26
N GLY A 62 9.36 -10.13 12.63
CA GLY A 62 7.91 -10.21 12.84
C GLY A 62 7.29 -11.40 12.09
N TYR A 63 6.07 -11.81 12.43
CA TYR A 63 5.39 -12.94 11.78
C TYR A 63 4.26 -12.49 10.82
N GLU A 64 3.98 -13.29 9.79
CA GLU A 64 2.86 -13.03 8.87
C GLU A 64 1.56 -13.63 9.38
N LEU A 65 0.41 -13.07 8.95
CA LEU A 65 -0.88 -13.70 9.18
C LEU A 65 -0.94 -15.07 8.47
N PRO A 66 -1.35 -16.16 9.14
CA PRO A 66 -1.41 -17.46 8.50
C PRO A 66 -2.44 -17.45 7.36
N LEU A 67 -1.97 -17.74 6.14
CA LEU A 67 -2.84 -17.89 4.96
C LEU A 67 -3.96 -18.91 5.20
N SER A 68 -3.77 -19.87 6.11
CA SER A 68 -4.75 -20.90 6.46
C SER A 68 -5.99 -20.39 7.19
N TRP A 69 -5.98 -19.17 7.75
CA TRP A 69 -7.16 -18.63 8.45
C TRP A 69 -8.34 -18.30 7.56
N VAL A 70 -8.13 -18.32 6.24
CA VAL A 70 -9.18 -18.24 5.22
C VAL A 70 -10.22 -19.35 5.35
N ASN A 71 -9.88 -20.43 6.07
CA ASN A 71 -10.78 -21.53 6.38
C ASN A 71 -11.76 -21.23 7.52
N LEU A 72 -11.53 -20.18 8.31
CA LEU A 72 -12.41 -19.74 9.40
C LEU A 72 -13.60 -18.94 8.87
N THR A 73 -14.33 -19.48 7.90
CA THR A 73 -15.39 -18.77 7.16
C THR A 73 -16.59 -18.35 8.01
N LYS A 74 -16.72 -18.88 9.23
CA LYS A 74 -17.74 -18.48 10.22
C LYS A 74 -17.30 -17.31 11.11
N LEU A 75 -16.07 -16.81 10.95
CA LEU A 75 -15.53 -15.76 11.77
C LEU A 75 -16.32 -14.46 11.56
N VAL A 76 -16.81 -13.92 12.67
CA VAL A 76 -17.57 -12.66 12.77
C VAL A 76 -16.67 -11.54 13.27
N MET A 77 -15.75 -11.86 14.17
CA MET A 77 -14.79 -10.91 14.73
C MET A 77 -13.39 -11.50 14.71
N LEU A 78 -12.47 -10.73 14.12
CA LEU A 78 -11.03 -10.98 14.20
C LEU A 78 -10.34 -9.74 14.76
N ASP A 79 -9.76 -9.89 15.95
CA ASP A 79 -8.85 -8.90 16.51
C ASP A 79 -7.43 -9.45 16.54
N ALA A 80 -6.58 -8.87 15.71
CA ALA A 80 -5.15 -9.14 15.63
C ALA A 80 -4.33 -7.85 15.75
N SER A 81 -4.86 -6.85 16.46
CA SER A 81 -4.19 -5.57 16.66
C SER A 81 -2.98 -5.69 17.61
N TYR A 82 -1.96 -4.84 17.42
CA TYR A 82 -0.78 -4.76 18.31
C TYR A 82 -0.06 -6.10 18.55
N GLY A 83 0.17 -6.89 17.49
CA GLY A 83 0.83 -8.19 17.56
C GLY A 83 2.22 -8.26 16.91
N GLY A 84 2.70 -7.17 16.28
CA GLY A 84 3.97 -7.18 15.53
C GLY A 84 3.87 -7.87 14.16
N ILE A 85 2.65 -8.01 13.62
CA ILE A 85 2.39 -8.72 12.36
C ILE A 85 3.03 -7.98 11.18
N ARG A 86 3.71 -8.71 10.30
CA ARG A 86 4.37 -8.23 9.07
C ARG A 86 3.72 -8.80 7.80
N GLY A 87 4.27 -8.41 6.65
CA GLY A 87 3.80 -8.85 5.33
C GLY A 87 2.58 -8.05 4.87
N SER A 88 1.94 -8.52 3.79
CA SER A 88 0.75 -7.88 3.23
C SER A 88 -0.54 -8.55 3.67
N ILE A 89 -1.63 -7.80 3.59
CA ILE A 89 -2.97 -8.37 3.76
C ILE A 89 -3.26 -9.21 2.51
N SER A 90 -3.29 -10.53 2.68
CA SER A 90 -3.54 -11.47 1.59
C SER A 90 -4.93 -11.23 0.96
N PRO A 91 -5.07 -11.30 -0.38
CA PRO A 91 -6.37 -11.23 -1.06
C PRO A 91 -7.37 -12.29 -0.59
N GLU A 92 -6.88 -13.38 -0.02
CA GLU A 92 -7.72 -14.45 0.51
C GLU A 92 -8.59 -14.02 1.71
N ILE A 93 -8.29 -12.88 2.34
CA ILE A 93 -9.14 -12.27 3.39
C ILE A 93 -10.59 -12.12 2.93
N GLY A 94 -10.82 -11.90 1.63
CA GLY A 94 -12.16 -11.78 1.04
C GLY A 94 -13.02 -13.05 1.15
N LYS A 95 -12.46 -14.20 1.52
CA LYS A 95 -13.21 -15.44 1.80
C LYS A 95 -13.96 -15.41 3.13
N LEU A 96 -13.56 -14.53 4.06
CA LEU A 96 -14.15 -14.43 5.40
C LEU A 96 -15.43 -13.59 5.39
N VAL A 97 -16.37 -13.92 4.49
CA VAL A 97 -17.58 -13.12 4.19
C VAL A 97 -18.54 -12.92 5.38
N SER A 98 -18.36 -13.69 6.46
CA SER A 98 -19.12 -13.55 7.71
C SER A 98 -18.59 -12.43 8.62
N LEU A 99 -17.40 -11.88 8.34
CA LEU A 99 -16.77 -10.87 9.19
C LEU A 99 -17.63 -9.62 9.30
N ARG A 100 -17.73 -9.14 10.53
CA ARG A 100 -18.35 -7.86 10.92
C ARG A 100 -17.29 -6.91 11.49
N CYS A 101 -16.34 -7.43 12.26
CA CYS A 101 -15.29 -6.64 12.88
C CYS A 101 -13.91 -7.19 12.48
N LEU A 102 -13.09 -6.35 11.86
CA LEU A 102 -11.71 -6.68 11.50
C LEU A 102 -10.76 -5.62 12.05
N TYR A 103 -9.96 -6.01 13.05
CA TYR A 103 -8.99 -5.13 13.70
C TYR A 103 -7.58 -5.67 13.48
N LEU A 104 -6.80 -4.94 12.70
CA LEU A 104 -5.40 -5.22 12.34
C LEU A 104 -4.47 -4.07 12.73
N GLY A 105 -4.97 -3.11 13.51
CA GLY A 105 -4.26 -1.87 13.82
C GLY A 105 -3.00 -2.07 14.67
N GLY A 106 -2.03 -1.18 14.55
CA GLY A 106 -0.83 -1.19 15.39
C GLY A 106 0.16 -2.32 15.09
N ASN A 107 0.20 -2.79 13.85
CA ASN A 107 1.13 -3.82 13.38
C ASN A 107 2.20 -3.22 12.43
N MET A 108 2.97 -4.09 11.77
CA MET A 108 3.97 -3.75 10.74
C MET A 108 3.52 -4.21 9.34
N LEU A 109 2.21 -4.32 9.08
CA LEU A 109 1.67 -4.74 7.79
C LEU A 109 2.05 -3.73 6.70
N SER A 110 2.47 -4.20 5.53
CA SER A 110 2.88 -3.39 4.38
C SER A 110 2.20 -3.86 3.08
N GLY A 111 2.42 -3.17 1.97
CA GLY A 111 1.76 -3.51 0.70
C GLY A 111 0.41 -2.80 0.50
N PRO A 112 -0.23 -3.00 -0.67
CA PRO A 112 -1.54 -2.44 -0.98
C PRO A 112 -2.67 -3.17 -0.24
N LEU A 113 -3.77 -2.45 -0.01
CA LEU A 113 -5.03 -3.08 0.39
C LEU A 113 -5.55 -3.95 -0.77
N PRO A 114 -5.88 -5.23 -0.55
CA PRO A 114 -6.42 -6.06 -1.62
C PRO A 114 -7.87 -5.65 -1.94
N SER A 115 -8.22 -5.62 -3.23
CA SER A 115 -9.59 -5.30 -3.69
C SER A 115 -10.65 -6.26 -3.15
N THR A 116 -10.25 -7.50 -2.83
CA THR A 116 -11.10 -8.53 -2.23
C THR A 116 -11.59 -8.18 -0.83
N LEU A 117 -11.01 -7.18 -0.14
CA LEU A 117 -11.62 -6.61 1.08
C LEU A 117 -13.04 -6.14 0.83
N GLY A 118 -13.35 -5.65 -0.37
CA GLY A 118 -14.70 -5.25 -0.77
C GLY A 118 -15.71 -6.39 -0.85
N TYR A 119 -15.29 -7.65 -0.73
CA TYR A 119 -16.20 -8.80 -0.68
C TYR A 119 -16.80 -9.02 0.71
N LEU A 120 -16.23 -8.39 1.74
CA LEU A 120 -16.68 -8.50 3.13
C LEU A 120 -17.92 -7.62 3.39
N THR A 121 -18.98 -7.82 2.62
CA THR A 121 -20.18 -6.95 2.64
C THR A 121 -20.92 -6.88 4.00
N ASN A 122 -20.61 -7.80 4.92
CA ASN A 122 -21.10 -7.79 6.30
C ASN A 122 -20.30 -6.91 7.27
N LEU A 123 -19.14 -6.39 6.84
CA LEU A 123 -18.22 -5.64 7.68
C LEU A 123 -18.86 -4.34 8.17
N THR A 124 -18.85 -4.14 9.48
CA THR A 124 -19.30 -2.93 10.17
C THR A 124 -18.11 -2.11 10.67
N GLU A 125 -17.00 -2.78 11.01
CA GLU A 125 -15.82 -2.13 11.57
C GLU A 125 -14.54 -2.64 10.89
N LEU A 126 -13.72 -1.70 10.41
CA LEU A 126 -12.43 -1.96 9.80
C LEU A 126 -11.36 -1.02 10.35
N TYR A 127 -10.43 -1.56 11.14
CA TYR A 127 -9.29 -0.82 11.66
C TYR A 127 -7.98 -1.44 11.19
N ILE A 128 -7.28 -0.75 10.28
CA ILE A 128 -5.94 -1.12 9.76
C ILE A 128 -4.92 -0.02 10.12
N ASN A 129 -5.30 0.92 10.98
CA ASN A 129 -4.46 2.04 11.38
C ASN A 129 -3.11 1.64 12.01
N ARG A 130 -2.17 2.57 12.05
CA ARG A 130 -0.82 2.40 12.61
C ARG A 130 -0.02 1.23 12.00
N ASN A 131 -0.22 0.95 10.72
CA ASN A 131 0.56 -0.01 9.90
C ASN A 131 1.52 0.71 8.93
N GLN A 132 2.08 0.00 7.95
CA GLN A 132 2.92 0.49 6.84
C GLN A 132 2.27 0.23 5.45
N ILE A 133 0.94 0.17 5.40
CA ILE A 133 0.16 0.00 4.16
C ILE A 133 0.43 1.18 3.21
N PHE A 134 0.54 0.91 1.91
CA PHE A 134 0.80 1.91 0.87
C PHE A 134 -0.08 1.66 -0.38
N GLY A 135 -0.02 2.56 -1.37
CA GLY A 135 -0.82 2.46 -2.59
C GLY A 135 -2.24 2.98 -2.43
N PHE A 136 -3.09 2.68 -3.42
CA PHE A 136 -4.46 3.20 -3.49
C PHE A 136 -5.43 2.39 -2.62
N ILE A 137 -6.47 3.06 -2.14
CA ILE A 137 -7.62 2.39 -1.55
C ILE A 137 -8.47 1.82 -2.69
N PRO A 138 -8.68 0.49 -2.76
CA PRO A 138 -9.47 -0.12 -3.82
C PRO A 138 -10.89 0.44 -3.86
N SER A 139 -11.41 0.67 -5.06
CA SER A 139 -12.78 1.16 -5.26
C SER A 139 -13.85 0.23 -4.68
N GLU A 140 -13.51 -1.05 -4.56
CA GLU A 140 -14.32 -2.13 -4.00
C GLU A 140 -14.61 -1.92 -2.51
N ILE A 141 -13.85 -1.09 -1.79
CA ILE A 141 -14.22 -0.64 -0.43
C ILE A 141 -15.61 0.02 -0.44
N GLY A 142 -16.02 0.63 -1.56
CA GLY A 142 -17.38 1.15 -1.75
C GLY A 142 -18.50 0.10 -1.70
N ASN A 143 -18.18 -1.20 -1.76
CA ASN A 143 -19.14 -2.30 -1.60
C ASN A 143 -19.50 -2.59 -0.14
N LEU A 144 -18.71 -2.07 0.82
CA LEU A 144 -18.91 -2.28 2.26
C LEU A 144 -20.05 -1.40 2.79
N LYS A 145 -21.27 -1.62 2.32
CA LYS A 145 -22.45 -0.78 2.60
C LYS A 145 -22.87 -0.77 4.08
N ARG A 146 -22.38 -1.72 4.88
CA ARG A 146 -22.67 -1.84 6.31
C ARG A 146 -21.59 -1.22 7.20
N LEU A 147 -20.52 -0.70 6.62
CA LEU A 147 -19.38 -0.17 7.34
C LEU A 147 -19.76 1.14 8.04
N THR A 148 -19.62 1.15 9.37
CA THR A 148 -19.88 2.32 10.21
C THR A 148 -18.59 2.95 10.72
N TYR A 149 -17.53 2.15 10.88
CA TYR A 149 -16.22 2.61 11.34
C TYR A 149 -15.12 2.13 10.40
N LEU A 150 -14.34 3.10 9.89
CA LEU A 150 -13.20 2.87 9.01
C LEU A 150 -12.03 3.71 9.50
N ASP A 151 -10.95 3.06 9.96
CA ASP A 151 -9.68 3.73 10.23
C ASP A 151 -8.57 3.02 9.46
N LEU A 152 -8.10 3.69 8.41
CA LEU A 152 -7.00 3.23 7.58
C LEU A 152 -5.71 3.99 7.87
N SER A 153 -5.65 4.88 8.88
CA SER A 153 -4.50 5.77 9.09
C SER A 153 -3.18 5.00 9.35
N ALA A 154 -2.35 4.75 8.33
CA ALA A 154 -1.06 4.08 8.52
C ALA A 154 0.05 5.06 8.93
N LYS A 155 1.10 4.56 9.59
CA LYS A 155 2.32 5.35 9.91
C LYS A 155 3.01 5.86 8.65
N ASN A 156 2.87 5.11 7.54
CA ASN A 156 3.39 5.44 6.21
C ASN A 156 2.29 5.52 5.14
N LEU A 157 1.01 5.72 5.51
CA LEU A 157 0.01 6.20 4.53
C LEU A 157 0.31 7.67 4.26
N SER A 158 1.48 7.87 3.67
CA SER A 158 1.89 9.11 3.06
C SER A 158 0.95 9.32 1.86
N GLU A 159 -0.02 10.19 2.10
CA GLU A 159 -0.39 11.29 1.19
C GLU A 159 -1.41 11.08 0.06
N LEU A 160 -1.84 9.86 -0.27
CA LEU A 160 -2.61 9.69 -1.53
C LEU A 160 -4.08 9.30 -1.41
N ALA A 161 -4.65 9.16 -0.21
CA ALA A 161 -6.07 8.78 -0.13
C ALA A 161 -6.97 9.55 0.83
N TYR A 162 -6.50 10.07 1.99
CA TYR A 162 -7.44 10.63 2.99
C TYR A 162 -6.91 11.74 3.91
N THR A 163 -6.13 12.71 3.43
CA THR A 163 -5.87 13.91 4.25
C THR A 163 -6.20 15.19 3.50
N MET A 164 -7.22 15.92 3.97
CA MET A 164 -7.43 17.36 3.73
C MET A 164 -6.31 18.23 4.36
N VAL A 165 -5.12 17.66 4.56
CA VAL A 165 -3.94 18.38 5.06
C VAL A 165 -3.01 18.51 3.87
N VAL A 166 -2.95 19.72 3.34
CA VAL A 166 -2.06 20.10 2.25
C VAL A 166 -0.62 20.05 2.76
N THR A 167 0.18 19.19 2.14
CA THR A 167 1.62 19.10 2.33
C THR A 167 2.30 19.37 0.99
N GLU A 168 3.57 19.78 1.02
CA GLU A 168 4.33 20.03 -0.21
C GLU A 168 4.42 18.81 -1.13
N LYS A 169 4.25 17.58 -0.61
CA LYS A 169 4.32 16.35 -1.41
C LYS A 169 2.94 15.86 -1.89
N CYS A 170 1.85 16.08 -1.15
CA CYS A 170 0.47 15.92 -1.66
C CYS A 170 0.23 16.82 -2.88
N ASP A 171 0.74 18.05 -2.84
CA ASP A 171 0.62 19.00 -3.95
C ASP A 171 1.39 18.51 -5.19
N VAL A 172 2.57 17.90 -5.00
CA VAL A 172 3.38 17.33 -6.09
C VAL A 172 2.64 16.21 -6.80
N TYR A 173 2.04 15.28 -6.05
CA TYR A 173 1.31 14.19 -6.66
C TYR A 173 0.09 14.70 -7.44
N SER A 174 -0.68 15.61 -6.82
CA SER A 174 -1.86 16.22 -7.45
C SER A 174 -1.47 16.95 -8.73
N PHE A 175 -0.36 17.70 -8.71
CA PHE A 175 0.24 18.29 -9.90
C PHE A 175 0.59 17.23 -10.95
N GLY A 176 1.24 16.13 -10.54
CA GLY A 176 1.58 15.00 -11.41
C GLY A 176 0.35 14.41 -12.12
N VAL A 177 -0.75 14.19 -11.39
CA VAL A 177 -2.01 13.68 -11.97
C VAL A 177 -2.58 14.65 -12.98
N VAL A 178 -2.70 15.94 -12.64
CA VAL A 178 -3.27 16.97 -13.54
C VAL A 178 -2.40 17.19 -14.78
N ALA A 179 -1.08 17.18 -14.62
CA ALA A 179 -0.14 17.29 -15.72
C ALA A 179 -0.21 16.04 -16.63
N LEU A 180 -0.37 14.84 -16.04
CA LEU A 180 -0.60 13.62 -16.81
C LEU A 180 -1.93 13.65 -17.55
N GLU A 181 -3.02 14.11 -16.93
CA GLU A 181 -4.32 14.34 -17.58
C GLU A 181 -4.19 15.26 -18.79
N THR A 182 -3.42 16.33 -18.64
CA THR A 182 -3.15 17.29 -19.71
C THR A 182 -2.37 16.64 -20.84
N LEU A 183 -1.36 15.82 -20.54
CA LEU A 183 -0.59 15.08 -21.55
C LEU A 183 -1.46 14.05 -22.28
N MET A 184 -2.33 13.34 -21.56
CA MET A 184 -3.15 12.24 -22.10
C MET A 184 -4.43 12.71 -22.78
N GLY A 185 -4.92 13.90 -22.46
CA GLY A 185 -6.22 14.40 -22.89
C GLY A 185 -7.42 13.64 -22.31
N LYS A 186 -7.19 12.77 -21.31
CA LYS A 186 -8.17 11.94 -20.62
C LYS A 186 -7.68 11.60 -19.21
N HIS A 187 -8.59 11.17 -18.33
CA HIS A 187 -8.25 10.78 -16.96
C HIS A 187 -7.28 9.56 -16.94
N PRO A 188 -6.16 9.61 -16.20
CA PRO A 188 -5.09 8.62 -16.25
C PRO A 188 -5.36 7.36 -15.42
N ARG A 189 -6.62 7.06 -15.09
CA ARG A 189 -6.97 6.02 -14.09
C ARG A 189 -6.36 4.66 -14.44
N GLU A 190 -6.54 4.23 -15.69
CA GLU A 190 -6.00 2.95 -16.18
C GLU A 190 -4.47 2.95 -16.16
N LEU A 191 -3.84 4.07 -16.56
CA LEU A 191 -2.39 4.18 -16.56
C LEU A 191 -1.81 4.17 -15.15
N LEU A 192 -2.41 4.91 -14.21
CA LEU A 192 -2.03 4.91 -12.79
C LEU A 192 -2.12 3.50 -12.19
N SER A 193 -3.17 2.75 -12.53
CA SER A 193 -3.29 1.35 -12.09
C SER A 193 -2.20 0.45 -12.69
N ALA A 194 -1.81 0.70 -13.94
CA ALA A 194 -0.77 -0.06 -14.63
C ALA A 194 0.64 0.27 -14.12
N LEU A 195 0.91 1.52 -13.70
CA LEU A 195 2.21 1.97 -13.19
C LEU A 195 2.67 1.21 -11.94
N SER A 196 1.74 0.67 -11.15
CA SER A 196 2.04 -0.22 -10.03
C SER A 196 2.53 -1.62 -10.46
N SER A 197 2.44 -1.96 -11.75
CA SER A 197 2.92 -3.22 -12.32
C SER A 197 4.24 -3.03 -13.08
N SER A 198 5.10 -4.05 -13.03
CA SER A 198 6.35 -4.09 -13.81
C SER A 198 6.14 -4.06 -15.34
N SER A 199 4.94 -4.38 -15.82
CA SER A 199 4.58 -4.35 -17.24
C SER A 199 4.44 -2.94 -17.82
N SER A 200 4.24 -1.93 -16.98
CA SER A 200 4.09 -0.53 -17.40
C SER A 200 5.32 0.05 -18.09
N ARG A 201 6.51 -0.48 -17.81
CA ARG A 201 7.77 -0.02 -18.39
C ARG A 201 7.81 -0.16 -19.91
N ASN A 202 7.00 -1.05 -20.48
CA ASN A 202 6.93 -1.30 -21.92
C ASN A 202 5.92 -0.41 -22.65
N ILE A 203 5.13 0.41 -21.93
CA ILE A 203 4.18 1.34 -22.55
C ILE A 203 4.98 2.41 -23.28
N MET A 204 4.61 2.68 -24.54
CA MET A 204 5.26 3.73 -25.32
C MET A 204 4.68 5.09 -24.93
N LEU A 205 5.52 6.12 -24.85
CA LEU A 205 5.10 7.49 -24.57
C LEU A 205 4.08 7.97 -25.61
N SER A 206 4.24 7.55 -26.86
CA SER A 206 3.27 7.83 -27.94
C SER A 206 1.86 7.28 -27.70
N GLN A 207 1.72 6.25 -26.85
CA GLN A 207 0.41 5.70 -26.44
C GLN A 207 -0.20 6.47 -25.26
N VAL A 208 0.64 7.12 -24.46
CA VAL A 208 0.22 7.92 -23.30
C VAL A 208 -0.31 9.27 -23.75
N ILE A 209 0.40 9.95 -24.65
CA ILE A 209 0.01 11.30 -25.09
C ILE A 209 -1.34 11.29 -25.84
N ASP A 210 -2.08 12.39 -25.73
CA ASP A 210 -3.37 12.61 -26.39
C ASP A 210 -3.30 12.29 -27.88
N GLN A 211 -3.90 11.17 -28.25
CA GLN A 211 -3.87 10.64 -29.62
C GLN A 211 -4.72 11.46 -30.60
N ARG A 212 -5.48 12.46 -30.12
CA ARG A 212 -6.18 13.42 -30.98
C ARG A 212 -5.22 14.46 -31.56
N LEU A 213 -4.04 14.62 -30.97
CA LEU A 213 -3.00 15.53 -31.46
C LEU A 213 -2.06 14.81 -32.42
N SER A 214 -1.55 15.54 -33.42
CA SER A 214 -0.50 15.01 -34.29
C SER A 214 0.82 14.88 -33.50
N PRO A 215 1.61 13.81 -33.73
CA PRO A 215 2.87 13.62 -33.03
C PRO A 215 3.82 14.82 -33.23
N PRO A 216 4.57 15.23 -32.20
CA PRO A 216 5.49 16.35 -32.30
C PRO A 216 6.61 16.06 -33.31
N THR A 217 6.81 16.99 -34.25
CA THR A 217 7.81 16.88 -35.33
C THR A 217 9.09 17.65 -35.02
N SER A 218 9.01 18.70 -34.20
CA SER A 218 10.18 19.48 -33.78
C SER A 218 10.95 18.76 -32.67
N ARG A 219 12.26 18.61 -32.85
CA ARG A 219 13.16 18.01 -31.85
C ARG A 219 13.02 18.67 -30.48
N LYS A 220 12.86 20.00 -30.45
CA LYS A 220 12.69 20.76 -29.21
C LYS A 220 11.39 20.37 -28.50
N VAL A 221 10.28 20.29 -29.24
CA VAL A 221 8.98 19.91 -28.67
C VAL A 221 9.00 18.46 -28.15
N VAL A 222 9.68 17.55 -28.85
CA VAL A 222 9.88 16.17 -28.37
C VAL A 222 10.64 16.14 -27.06
N GLN A 223 11.68 16.98 -26.92
CA GLN A 223 12.46 17.09 -25.68
C GLN A 223 11.64 17.68 -24.53
N ASP A 224 10.86 18.74 -24.79
CA ASP A 224 10.00 19.36 -23.79
C ASP A 224 8.95 18.36 -23.29
N VAL A 225 8.29 17.65 -24.22
CA VAL A 225 7.31 16.60 -23.91
C VAL A 225 7.94 15.46 -23.12
N PHE A 226 9.15 15.02 -23.48
CA PHE A 226 9.90 14.01 -22.74
C PHE A 226 10.18 14.46 -21.30
N LEU A 227 10.65 15.70 -21.13
CA LEU A 227 10.97 16.26 -19.82
C LEU A 227 9.71 16.36 -18.95
N VAL A 228 8.61 16.88 -19.50
CA VAL A 228 7.32 16.95 -18.78
C VAL A 228 6.86 15.55 -18.39
N ALA A 229 6.83 14.59 -19.32
CA ALA A 229 6.42 13.22 -19.03
C ALA A 229 7.29 12.57 -17.94
N LYS A 230 8.59 12.83 -17.95
CA LYS A 230 9.51 12.34 -16.93
C LYS A 230 9.23 12.94 -15.56
N VAL A 231 9.14 14.27 -15.46
CA VAL A 231 8.84 14.96 -14.19
C VAL A 231 7.49 14.48 -13.65
N VAL A 232 6.49 14.33 -14.52
CA VAL A 232 5.18 13.79 -14.16
C VAL A 232 5.29 12.39 -13.55
N LEU A 233 6.04 11.48 -14.17
CA LEU A 233 6.22 10.13 -13.60
C LEU A 233 6.96 10.15 -12.26
N MET A 234 7.93 11.05 -12.07
CA MET A 234 8.59 11.22 -10.77
C MET A 234 7.63 11.72 -9.69
N CYS A 235 6.70 12.62 -10.04
CA CYS A 235 5.67 13.11 -9.13
C CYS A 235 4.66 12.02 -8.74
N LEU A 236 4.54 10.97 -9.55
CA LEU A 236 3.60 9.87 -9.40
C LEU A 236 4.27 8.59 -8.83
N ASP A 237 5.48 8.69 -8.27
CA ASP A 237 6.16 7.55 -7.67
C ASP A 237 5.34 6.97 -6.51
N VAL A 238 5.29 5.63 -6.44
CA VAL A 238 4.54 4.91 -5.40
C VAL A 238 5.20 5.10 -4.03
N ASN A 239 6.49 5.43 -4.00
CA ASN A 239 7.22 5.79 -2.79
C ASN A 239 7.36 7.33 -2.69
N PRO A 240 6.65 8.00 -1.76
CA PRO A 240 6.67 9.46 -1.62
C PRO A 240 8.02 10.05 -1.22
N SER A 241 8.97 9.22 -0.78
CA SER A 241 10.35 9.65 -0.53
C SER A 241 11.15 9.87 -1.82
N TYR A 242 10.70 9.30 -2.94
CA TYR A 242 11.30 9.49 -4.27
C TYR A 242 10.64 10.59 -5.08
N CYS A 243 9.42 11.01 -4.71
CA CYS A 243 8.80 12.18 -5.31
C CYS A 243 9.61 13.46 -4.99
N PRO A 244 9.80 14.36 -5.98
CA PRO A 244 10.38 15.67 -5.72
C PRO A 244 9.45 16.52 -4.83
N THR A 245 9.94 17.64 -4.32
CA THR A 245 9.09 18.67 -3.69
C THR A 245 8.58 19.68 -4.72
N MET A 246 7.52 20.44 -4.40
CA MET A 246 7.03 21.51 -5.27
C MET A 246 8.09 22.60 -5.54
N LYS A 247 9.09 22.75 -4.67
CA LYS A 247 10.25 23.64 -4.90
C LYS A 247 11.18 23.08 -5.99
N GLN A 248 11.34 21.76 -6.04
CA GLN A 248 12.23 21.09 -6.98
C GLN A 248 11.60 20.95 -8.37
N VAL A 249 10.27 20.80 -8.49
CA VAL A 249 9.58 20.61 -9.78
C VAL A 249 9.88 21.74 -10.79
N PRO A 250 9.75 23.03 -10.48
CA PRO A 250 10.13 24.12 -11.40
C PRO A 250 11.61 24.10 -11.76
N GLN A 251 12.48 23.72 -10.82
CA GLN A 251 13.93 23.65 -11.05
C GLN A 251 14.27 22.61 -12.12
N GLN A 252 13.51 21.51 -12.21
CA GLN A 252 13.69 20.51 -13.27
C GLN A 252 13.45 21.08 -14.68
N PHE A 253 12.51 22.02 -14.81
CA PHE A 253 12.25 22.69 -16.09
C PHE A 253 13.29 23.76 -16.41
N LEU A 254 13.90 24.38 -15.38
CA LEU A 254 14.90 25.43 -15.53
C LEU A 254 16.33 24.89 -15.74
N ALA A 255 16.66 23.73 -15.16
CA ALA A 255 17.99 23.11 -15.23
C ALA A 255 18.38 22.64 -16.65
N GLY A 256 17.46 22.67 -17.62
CA GLY A 256 17.77 22.73 -19.05
C GLY A 256 18.49 21.53 -19.69
N GLY A 257 18.80 20.49 -18.92
CA GLY A 257 19.47 19.29 -19.41
C GLY A 257 18.49 18.21 -19.85
N ALA A 258 17.72 18.43 -20.93
CA ALA A 258 17.08 17.29 -21.58
C ALA A 258 18.21 16.36 -22.07
N PRO A 259 18.27 15.09 -21.62
CA PRO A 259 19.30 14.18 -22.10
C PRO A 259 19.24 14.13 -23.62
N THR A 260 20.39 13.96 -24.28
CA THR A 260 20.46 13.75 -25.73
C THR A 260 19.70 12.48 -26.08
N LEU A 261 18.41 12.61 -26.39
CA LEU A 261 17.61 11.49 -26.88
C LEU A 261 18.17 11.06 -28.24
N SER A 262 18.69 9.84 -28.28
CA SER A 262 19.02 9.12 -29.52
C SER A 262 17.77 8.48 -30.15
N LYS A 263 16.72 8.25 -29.36
CA LYS A 263 15.46 7.63 -29.78
C LYS A 263 14.50 8.65 -30.39
N THR A 264 13.75 8.22 -31.40
CA THR A 264 12.63 8.99 -31.95
C THR A 264 11.44 8.96 -30.99
N PHE A 265 10.53 9.93 -31.10
CA PHE A 265 9.37 10.06 -30.20
C PHE A 265 8.54 8.77 -30.04
N ARG A 266 8.46 7.94 -31.09
CA ARG A 266 7.68 6.70 -31.09
C ARG A 266 8.37 5.53 -30.37
N GLU A 267 9.67 5.63 -30.12
CA GLU A 267 10.51 4.58 -29.54
C GLU A 267 10.77 4.78 -28.04
N ILE A 268 10.27 5.89 -27.48
CA ILE A 268 10.42 6.23 -26.07
C ILE A 268 9.40 5.43 -25.27
N SER A 269 9.88 4.58 -24.37
CA SER A 269 9.05 3.87 -23.41
C SER A 269 8.95 4.62 -22.08
N LEU A 270 7.95 4.28 -21.25
CA LEU A 270 7.91 4.77 -19.86
C LEU A 270 9.10 4.27 -19.05
N GLY A 271 9.61 3.06 -19.33
CA GLY A 271 10.84 2.56 -18.72
C GLY A 271 12.07 3.44 -18.99
N ASP A 272 12.18 4.00 -20.20
CA ASP A 272 13.25 4.94 -20.54
C ASP A 272 13.16 6.25 -19.71
N LEU A 273 11.94 6.72 -19.45
CA LEU A 273 11.69 7.91 -18.62
C LEU A 273 12.07 7.64 -17.16
N MET A 274 11.71 6.47 -16.64
CA MET A 274 11.94 6.08 -15.24
C MET A 274 13.41 5.76 -14.93
N ASN A 275 14.18 5.28 -15.91
CA ASN A 275 15.59 4.89 -15.71
C ASN A 275 16.59 6.03 -15.93
N SER A 276 16.18 7.14 -16.55
CA SER A 276 17.09 8.26 -16.79
C SER A 276 17.27 9.08 -15.50
N GLN A 277 18.46 9.12 -14.93
CA GLN A 277 18.74 10.01 -13.78
C GLN A 277 18.71 11.48 -14.23
N LEU A 278 18.06 12.34 -13.44
CA LEU A 278 18.33 13.79 -13.45
C LEU A 278 19.26 14.06 -12.27
N TYR A 279 20.30 14.86 -12.51
CA TYR A 279 21.15 15.36 -11.44
C TYR A 279 20.29 16.26 -10.55
N LEU A 280 19.98 15.77 -9.36
CA LEU A 280 19.61 16.62 -8.25
C LEU A 280 20.92 17.24 -7.78
N ASP A 281 21.12 18.53 -8.06
CA ASP A 281 22.13 19.29 -7.33
C ASP A 281 21.76 19.20 -5.85
N ALA A 282 22.63 18.50 -5.11
CA ALA A 282 22.59 18.44 -3.67
C ALA A 282 22.90 19.83 -3.14
N ASP A 283 21.87 20.55 -2.70
CA ASP A 283 22.08 21.69 -1.82
C ASP A 283 22.30 21.16 -0.40
N SER A 284 23.52 21.38 0.06
CA SER A 284 24.14 21.00 1.32
C SER A 284 23.40 21.49 2.57
N GLY A 285 23.37 20.64 3.62
CA GLY A 285 23.26 21.13 5.00
C GLY A 285 22.43 20.26 5.96
N ASP A 286 22.87 19.03 6.24
CA ASP A 286 23.14 18.60 7.62
C ASP A 286 23.72 17.18 7.63
N MET A 287 25.06 17.14 7.58
CA MET A 287 25.82 16.01 8.08
C MET A 287 25.69 16.00 9.61
N ILE A 288 25.03 14.97 10.15
CA ILE A 288 25.50 14.38 11.40
C ILE A 288 25.95 12.96 11.08
N SER A 289 27.29 12.83 11.05
CA SER A 289 28.07 11.59 11.18
C SER A 289 27.52 10.71 12.32
N CYS A 290 27.58 9.38 12.25
CA CYS A 290 28.78 8.53 12.37
C CYS A 290 28.39 7.13 11.84
N VAL A 291 29.09 6.51 10.88
CA VAL A 291 30.29 5.65 11.04
C VAL A 291 30.46 5.00 12.41
N SER A 292 30.02 3.74 12.53
CA SER A 292 30.78 2.54 12.97
C SER A 292 29.83 1.36 12.97
#